data_AF-A0A550H4N5-F1
#
_entry.id   AF-A0A550H4N5-F1
#
_cell.length_a   1.000
_cell.length_b   1.000
_cell.length_c   1.000
_cell.angle_alpha   90.00
_cell.angle_beta   90.00
_cell.angle_gamma   90.00
#
_symmetry.space_group_name_H-M   'P 1'
#
loop_
_entity.id
_entity.type
_entity.pdbx_description
1 polymer ?
#
loop_
_entity_poly.entity_id
_entity_poly.type
_entity_poly.pdbx_seq_one_letter_code
_entity_poly.pdbx_strand_id
1 'polypeptide(L)'
;MPLKTVKKDTANALTLEWILHVKHYKLILDKTRCVGCQICSLACPKDAIQLEKQSKVEGKKTEKAKVDIDLGKCNFCGICDVSCPYGAIRFTLNGEHVLSVLDKESFPELIRDIKVDTRQCPKDCAECEDACPLSLIKITRLGYDGKPIEDIASISPNQWKRVHINLDIQKEYCPTCRVCEFKCVPGAIKVKKFIEGKIAIDQKKCPKGCTDCLDICPIKGALYLSDKDNKVHVNELFCDYCGACKVVCPVDEALTLRRTKIHHTPVRSGTWNKALEKLTSAAGTVKELKARGSQRAKETVCRRLICEETIR
;
A
#
# COMPACT_ATOMS: atom_id res chain seq x y z
N MET A 1 22.10 -18.54 -19.96
CA MET A 1 22.56 -18.31 -18.57
C MET A 1 22.85 -16.83 -18.37
N PRO A 2 22.71 -16.29 -17.15
CA PRO A 2 23.23 -14.96 -16.85
C PRO A 2 24.71 -14.83 -17.14
N LEU A 3 25.09 -13.62 -17.54
CA LEU A 3 26.47 -13.17 -17.46
C LEU A 3 26.88 -12.98 -16.00
N LYS A 4 25.98 -12.39 -15.21
CA LYS A 4 26.23 -12.09 -13.80
C LYS A 4 24.94 -12.04 -13.01
N THR A 5 24.98 -12.58 -11.79
CA THR A 5 23.95 -12.40 -10.77
C THR A 5 24.58 -11.68 -9.58
N VAL A 6 23.87 -10.72 -9.00
CA VAL A 6 24.35 -9.94 -7.85
C VAL A 6 23.25 -9.88 -6.80
N LYS A 7 23.62 -10.10 -5.53
CA LYS A 7 22.80 -9.78 -4.36
C LYS A 7 23.64 -8.91 -3.43
N LYS A 8 23.18 -7.69 -3.17
CA LYS A 8 23.84 -6.75 -2.26
C LYS A 8 22.86 -6.39 -1.16
N ASP A 9 23.21 -6.73 0.08
CA ASP A 9 22.43 -6.38 1.26
C ASP A 9 23.14 -5.26 2.04
N THR A 10 22.44 -4.15 2.27
CA THR A 10 22.93 -3.00 3.03
C THR A 10 21.96 -2.67 4.16
N ALA A 11 22.31 -1.72 5.03
CA ALA A 11 21.42 -1.27 6.10
C ALA A 11 20.06 -0.77 5.58
N ASN A 12 20.06 -0.03 4.45
CA ASN A 12 18.87 0.65 3.94
C ASN A 12 18.21 -0.02 2.73
N ALA A 13 18.91 -0.94 2.06
CA ALA A 13 18.38 -1.57 0.86
C ALA A 13 18.91 -2.99 0.63
N LEU A 14 18.08 -3.84 0.05
CA LEU A 14 18.46 -5.13 -0.55
C LEU A 14 18.30 -5.03 -2.06
N THR A 15 19.39 -5.23 -2.81
CA THR A 15 19.43 -5.13 -4.27
C THR A 15 19.75 -6.49 -4.89
N LEU A 16 18.96 -6.91 -5.86
CA LEU A 16 19.18 -8.10 -6.67
C LEU A 16 19.32 -7.69 -8.14
N GLU A 17 20.31 -8.26 -8.83
CA GLU A 17 20.52 -8.01 -10.26
C GLU A 17 20.71 -9.32 -11.02
N TRP A 18 20.11 -9.39 -12.19
CA TRP A 18 20.27 -10.47 -13.15
C TRP A 18 20.64 -9.88 -14.51
N ILE A 19 21.93 -9.95 -14.84
CA ILE A 19 22.54 -9.32 -16.01
C ILE A 19 22.68 -10.38 -17.10
N LEU A 20 21.96 -10.16 -18.21
CA LEU A 20 22.04 -10.92 -19.46
C LEU A 20 22.72 -10.04 -20.53
N HIS A 21 23.05 -10.63 -21.68
CA HIS A 21 23.69 -9.92 -22.80
C HIS A 21 22.92 -8.66 -23.27
N VAL A 22 21.58 -8.72 -23.25
CA VAL A 22 20.70 -7.64 -23.77
C VAL A 22 19.70 -7.11 -22.74
N LYS A 23 19.63 -7.75 -21.57
CA LYS A 23 18.65 -7.42 -20.53
C LYS A 23 19.32 -7.37 -19.18
N HIS A 24 19.06 -6.29 -18.45
CA HIS A 24 19.47 -6.10 -17.07
C HIS A 24 18.23 -5.99 -16.20
N TYR A 25 17.94 -7.07 -15.48
CA TYR A 25 16.88 -7.08 -14.49
C TYR A 25 17.46 -6.59 -13.16
N LYS A 26 16.80 -5.63 -12.54
CA LYS A 26 17.18 -5.14 -11.22
C LYS A 26 15.95 -5.03 -10.34
N LEU A 27 16.08 -5.49 -9.10
CA LEU A 27 15.06 -5.40 -8.08
C LEU A 27 15.68 -4.79 -6.83
N ILE A 28 15.06 -3.73 -6.32
CA ILE A 28 15.51 -3.02 -5.11
C ILE A 28 14.38 -3.07 -4.10
N LEU A 29 14.67 -3.59 -2.91
CA LEU A 29 13.85 -3.45 -1.72
C LEU A 29 14.44 -2.31 -0.87
N ASP A 30 13.67 -1.24 -0.71
CA ASP A 30 13.93 -0.16 0.23
C ASP A 30 13.49 -0.59 1.65
N LYS A 31 14.47 -0.84 2.52
CA LYS A 31 14.23 -1.27 3.90
C LYS A 31 13.71 -0.15 4.78
N THR A 32 13.89 1.12 4.41
CA THR A 32 13.38 2.26 5.18
C THR A 32 11.86 2.36 5.05
N ARG A 33 11.33 1.99 3.88
CA ARG A 33 9.88 2.01 3.58
C ARG A 33 9.19 0.68 3.82
N CYS A 34 9.92 -0.43 3.73
CA CYS A 34 9.37 -1.74 4.00
C CYS A 34 8.92 -1.84 5.46
N VAL A 35 7.67 -2.24 5.69
CA VAL A 35 7.09 -2.40 7.04
C VAL A 35 7.13 -3.84 7.55
N GLY A 36 7.78 -4.75 6.82
CA GLY A 36 7.85 -6.18 7.19
C GLY A 36 6.50 -6.92 7.08
N CYS A 37 5.61 -6.48 6.19
CA CYS A 37 4.32 -7.14 5.96
C CYS A 37 4.45 -8.39 5.06
N GLN A 38 3.41 -9.23 5.04
CA GLN A 38 3.44 -10.51 4.32
C GLN A 38 2.98 -10.49 2.85
N ILE A 39 2.65 -9.33 2.29
CA ILE A 39 2.00 -9.26 0.97
C ILE A 39 2.92 -9.74 -0.16
N CYS A 40 4.15 -9.24 -0.24
CA CYS A 40 5.08 -9.61 -1.32
C CYS A 40 5.46 -11.10 -1.27
N SER A 41 5.64 -11.65 -0.06
CA SER A 41 5.91 -13.07 0.15
C SER A 41 4.75 -13.94 -0.33
N LEU A 42 3.51 -13.63 0.08
CA LEU A 42 2.32 -14.34 -0.38
C LEU A 42 2.08 -14.20 -1.89
N ALA A 43 2.39 -13.05 -2.47
CA ALA A 43 2.20 -12.82 -3.90
C ALA A 43 3.25 -13.56 -4.75
N CYS A 44 4.42 -13.89 -4.21
CA CYS A 44 5.51 -14.47 -4.98
C CYS A 44 5.13 -15.86 -5.55
N PRO A 45 5.14 -16.06 -6.88
CA PRO A 45 4.80 -17.35 -7.48
C PRO A 45 5.90 -18.39 -7.35
N LYS A 46 7.10 -17.98 -6.94
CA LYS A 46 8.27 -18.84 -6.72
C LYS A 46 8.64 -18.98 -5.25
N ASP A 47 7.84 -18.40 -4.36
CA ASP A 47 8.08 -18.40 -2.91
C ASP A 47 9.54 -18.01 -2.57
N ALA A 48 10.07 -17.04 -3.34
CA ALA A 48 11.46 -16.58 -3.24
C ALA A 48 11.65 -15.51 -2.15
N ILE A 49 10.56 -14.98 -1.60
CA ILE A 49 10.61 -13.90 -0.60
C ILE A 49 10.28 -14.48 0.77
N GLN A 50 11.21 -14.34 1.70
CA GLN A 50 11.10 -14.84 3.07
C GLN A 50 10.96 -13.69 4.07
N LEU A 51 10.20 -13.95 5.13
CA LEU A 51 10.02 -13.04 6.25
C LEU A 51 10.63 -13.68 7.49
N GLU A 52 11.63 -13.02 8.04
CA GLU A 52 12.31 -13.44 9.26
C GLU A 52 11.81 -12.57 10.41
N LYS A 53 11.12 -13.21 11.35
CA LYS A 53 10.76 -12.55 12.60
C LYS A 53 12.03 -12.29 13.40
N GLN A 54 12.22 -11.04 13.83
CA GLN A 54 13.37 -10.68 14.64
C GLN A 54 13.10 -11.01 16.12
N SER A 55 14.14 -11.48 16.80
CA SER A 55 14.07 -11.75 18.24
C SER A 55 13.78 -10.46 19.00
N LYS A 56 12.80 -10.50 19.91
CA LYS A 56 12.50 -9.37 20.78
C LYS A 56 13.62 -9.21 21.80
N VAL A 57 14.22 -8.02 21.83
CA VAL A 57 15.21 -7.65 22.86
C VAL A 57 14.47 -7.01 24.03
N GLU A 58 14.72 -7.48 25.25
CA GLU A 58 14.07 -6.95 26.45
C GLU A 58 14.33 -5.44 26.62
N GLY A 59 13.30 -4.69 26.99
CA GLY A 59 13.36 -3.23 27.13
C GLY A 59 13.37 -2.44 25.81
N LYS A 60 13.43 -3.10 24.64
CA LYS A 60 13.35 -2.44 23.33
C LYS A 60 11.99 -2.67 22.66
N LYS A 61 11.62 -1.74 21.78
CA LYS A 61 10.47 -1.90 20.89
C LYS A 61 10.70 -3.07 19.95
N THR A 62 9.61 -3.73 19.57
CA THR A 62 9.65 -4.80 18.59
C THR A 62 10.11 -4.27 17.23
N GLU A 63 11.03 -4.99 16.59
CA GLU A 63 11.48 -4.69 15.25
C GLU A 63 10.58 -5.35 14.21
N LYS A 64 10.37 -4.66 13.08
CA LYS A 64 9.63 -5.20 11.93
C LYS A 64 10.33 -6.44 11.37
N ALA A 65 9.57 -7.38 10.80
CA ALA A 65 10.19 -8.55 10.19
C ALA A 65 11.15 -8.17 9.06
N LYS A 66 12.31 -8.84 9.02
CA LYS A 66 13.29 -8.69 7.94
C LYS A 66 12.76 -9.42 6.71
N VAL A 67 12.80 -8.74 5.56
CA VAL A 67 12.45 -9.33 4.27
C VAL A 67 13.74 -9.68 3.54
N ASP A 68 13.88 -10.95 3.17
CA ASP A 68 14.96 -11.43 2.29
C ASP A 68 14.39 -12.01 0.99
N ILE A 69 15.19 -11.96 -0.08
CA ILE A 69 14.83 -12.49 -1.38
C ILE A 69 15.91 -13.46 -1.85
N ASP A 70 15.52 -14.71 -2.06
CA ASP A 70 16.35 -15.78 -2.60
C ASP A 70 16.59 -15.54 -4.10
N LEU A 71 17.83 -15.20 -4.45
CA LEU A 71 18.24 -14.94 -5.82
C LEU A 71 18.17 -16.18 -6.71
N GLY A 72 18.34 -17.39 -6.14
CA GLY A 72 18.25 -18.65 -6.88
C GLY A 72 16.83 -19.03 -7.26
N LYS A 73 15.83 -18.56 -6.50
CA LYS A 73 14.39 -18.80 -6.78
C LYS A 73 13.74 -17.64 -7.53
N CYS A 74 14.23 -16.42 -7.33
CA CYS A 74 13.65 -15.22 -7.93
C CYS A 74 13.75 -15.26 -9.47
N ASN A 75 12.61 -15.13 -10.14
CA ASN A 75 12.53 -15.07 -11.60
C ASN A 75 12.35 -13.65 -12.14
N PHE A 76 12.50 -12.62 -11.29
CA PHE A 76 12.39 -11.21 -11.66
C PHE A 76 11.07 -10.85 -12.38
N CYS A 77 9.95 -11.47 -11.97
CA CYS A 77 8.64 -11.20 -12.59
C CYS A 77 8.04 -9.84 -12.22
N GLY A 78 8.50 -9.19 -11.14
CA GLY A 78 8.00 -7.86 -10.74
C GLY A 78 6.66 -7.86 -9.97
N ILE A 79 6.06 -9.02 -9.65
CA ILE A 79 4.78 -9.05 -8.90
C ILE A 79 4.87 -8.41 -7.51
N CYS A 80 6.05 -8.46 -6.88
CA CYS A 80 6.30 -7.87 -5.57
C CYS A 80 6.41 -6.34 -5.60
N ASP A 81 6.75 -5.75 -6.75
CA ASP A 81 6.69 -4.30 -6.98
C ASP A 81 5.22 -3.85 -6.98
N VAL A 82 4.41 -4.41 -7.88
CA VAL A 82 3.00 -4.02 -8.07
C VAL A 82 2.11 -4.32 -6.86
N SER A 83 2.42 -5.37 -6.09
CA SER A 83 1.62 -5.76 -4.93
C SER A 83 2.03 -5.02 -3.66
N CYS A 84 3.15 -4.30 -3.64
CA CYS A 84 3.61 -3.63 -2.43
C CYS A 84 2.72 -2.40 -2.12
N PRO A 85 1.99 -2.38 -1.00
CA PRO A 85 1.12 -1.25 -0.66
C PRO A 85 1.90 0.05 -0.38
N TYR A 86 3.14 -0.08 0.10
CA TYR A 86 4.02 1.05 0.49
C TYR A 86 5.04 1.43 -0.57
N GLY A 87 5.06 0.75 -1.74
CA GLY A 87 6.06 0.96 -2.79
C GLY A 87 7.50 0.79 -2.29
N ALA A 88 7.74 -0.20 -1.44
CA ALA A 88 9.06 -0.50 -0.89
C ALA A 88 9.89 -1.39 -1.83
N ILE A 89 9.29 -2.04 -2.82
CA ILE A 89 10.00 -2.86 -3.82
C ILE A 89 9.84 -2.19 -5.17
N ARG A 90 10.94 -2.05 -5.90
CA ARG A 90 10.97 -1.51 -7.26
C ARG A 90 11.69 -2.48 -8.19
N PHE A 91 11.07 -2.82 -9.30
CA PHE A 91 11.65 -3.64 -10.36
C PHE A 91 11.93 -2.78 -11.60
N THR A 92 13.12 -2.90 -12.18
CA THR A 92 13.48 -2.21 -13.42
C THR A 92 14.08 -3.18 -14.43
N LEU A 93 13.80 -2.96 -15.70
CA LEU A 93 14.41 -3.65 -16.83
C LEU A 93 15.21 -2.62 -17.64
N ASN A 94 16.50 -2.84 -17.82
CA ASN A 94 17.41 -1.93 -18.54
C ASN A 94 17.40 -0.49 -17.97
N GLY A 95 17.21 -0.36 -16.65
CA GLY A 95 17.17 0.93 -15.96
C GLY A 95 15.81 1.63 -15.98
N GLU A 96 14.86 1.15 -16.79
CA GLU A 96 13.53 1.73 -16.86
C GLU A 96 12.55 0.97 -15.95
N HIS A 97 11.56 1.69 -15.38
CA HIS A 97 10.44 1.07 -14.66
C HIS A 97 9.43 0.47 -15.65
N VAL A 98 9.93 -0.34 -16.59
CA VAL A 98 9.12 -1.07 -17.55
C VAL A 98 8.85 -2.44 -16.95
N LEU A 99 7.70 -2.53 -16.28
CA LEU A 99 7.08 -3.82 -16.08
C LEU A 99 6.53 -4.22 -17.44
N SER A 100 7.32 -4.89 -18.29
CA SER A 100 6.91 -5.43 -19.60
C SER A 100 5.69 -6.36 -19.54
N VAL A 101 5.24 -6.65 -18.32
CA VAL A 101 4.11 -7.47 -17.92
C VAL A 101 2.85 -6.63 -17.67
N LEU A 102 2.96 -5.34 -17.31
CA LEU A 102 1.82 -4.40 -17.22
C LEU A 102 1.27 -4.09 -18.62
N ASP A 103 2.13 -3.85 -19.61
CA ASP A 103 1.73 -3.61 -21.01
C ASP A 103 0.93 -4.75 -21.65
N LYS A 104 1.03 -5.96 -21.06
CA LYS A 104 0.31 -7.16 -21.48
C LYS A 104 -0.87 -7.52 -20.57
N GLU A 105 -1.36 -6.59 -19.76
CA GLU A 105 -2.41 -6.82 -18.75
C GLU A 105 -2.14 -8.06 -17.87
N SER A 106 -0.86 -8.37 -17.64
CA SER A 106 -0.44 -9.62 -17.00
C SER A 106 -0.18 -9.43 -15.50
N PHE A 107 -0.01 -8.20 -15.04
CA PHE A 107 -0.11 -7.82 -13.64
C PHE A 107 -1.00 -6.57 -13.49
N PRO A 108 -1.58 -6.32 -12.32
CA PRO A 108 -2.42 -5.16 -12.11
C PRO A 108 -1.65 -3.94 -11.62
N GLU A 109 -2.35 -2.82 -11.63
CA GLU A 109 -2.12 -1.68 -10.75
C GLU A 109 -3.14 -1.71 -9.61
N LEU A 110 -2.69 -1.38 -8.39
CA LEU A 110 -3.59 -1.24 -7.24
C LEU A 110 -4.38 0.08 -7.36
N ILE A 111 -5.70 0.00 -7.27
CA ILE A 111 -6.58 1.16 -7.45
C ILE A 111 -6.64 1.96 -6.14
N ARG A 112 -5.82 3.01 -6.06
CA ARG A 112 -5.78 3.94 -4.93
C ARG A 112 -6.72 5.11 -5.15
N ASP A 113 -7.98 4.92 -4.80
CA ASP A 113 -9.04 5.93 -5.00
C ASP A 113 -9.02 6.94 -3.82
N ILE A 114 -8.36 8.07 -4.06
CA ILE A 114 -8.25 9.22 -3.17
C ILE A 114 -8.80 10.43 -3.92
N LYS A 115 -9.90 10.98 -3.43
CA LYS A 115 -10.54 12.20 -3.95
C LYS A 115 -10.35 13.32 -2.95
N VAL A 116 -9.95 14.49 -3.46
CA VAL A 116 -9.67 15.68 -2.68
C VAL A 116 -10.44 16.85 -3.26
N ASP A 117 -11.12 17.60 -2.41
CA ASP A 117 -11.77 18.86 -2.76
C ASP A 117 -11.21 19.99 -1.89
N THR A 118 -10.21 20.69 -2.42
CA THR A 118 -9.48 21.75 -1.71
C THR A 118 -10.34 22.99 -1.44
N ARG A 119 -11.51 23.12 -2.09
CA ARG A 119 -12.47 24.21 -1.84
C ARG A 119 -13.06 24.17 -0.43
N GLN A 120 -13.07 23.00 0.19
CA GLN A 120 -13.58 22.80 1.55
C GLN A 120 -12.49 22.98 2.61
N CYS A 121 -11.21 23.12 2.21
CA CYS A 121 -10.10 23.24 3.15
C CYS A 121 -10.00 24.66 3.76
N PRO A 122 -9.92 24.79 5.10
CA PRO A 122 -9.52 26.06 5.72
C PRO A 122 -8.10 26.44 5.30
N LYS A 123 -7.85 27.73 4.99
CA LYS A 123 -6.60 28.22 4.35
C LYS A 123 -5.34 28.04 5.21
N ASP A 124 -5.53 28.04 6.52
CA ASP A 124 -4.53 27.83 7.55
C ASP A 124 -4.39 26.35 7.96
N CYS A 125 -5.22 25.45 7.43
CA CYS A 125 -5.22 24.04 7.79
C CYS A 125 -3.90 23.33 7.42
N ALA A 126 -3.40 22.50 8.35
CA ALA A 126 -2.31 21.55 8.14
C ALA A 126 -2.69 20.10 8.51
N GLU A 127 -3.93 19.87 8.93
CA GLU A 127 -4.38 18.63 9.60
C GLU A 127 -4.07 17.34 8.82
N CYS A 128 -4.29 17.32 7.51
CA CYS A 128 -4.07 16.10 6.74
C CYS A 128 -2.58 15.80 6.48
N GLU A 129 -1.72 16.82 6.41
CA GLU A 129 -0.26 16.66 6.36
C GLU A 129 0.24 16.08 7.68
N ASP A 130 -0.15 16.67 8.82
CA ASP A 130 0.25 16.23 10.16
C ASP A 130 -0.31 14.84 10.52
N ALA A 131 -1.52 14.54 10.06
CA ALA A 131 -2.17 13.27 10.32
C ALA A 131 -1.59 12.10 9.51
N CYS A 132 -0.89 12.37 8.39
CA CYS A 132 -0.40 11.30 7.52
C CYS A 132 0.73 10.52 8.21
N PRO A 133 0.51 9.24 8.59
CA PRO A 133 1.52 8.50 9.36
C PRO A 133 2.79 8.19 8.55
N LEU A 134 2.72 8.32 7.23
CA LEU A 134 3.81 8.06 6.29
C LEU A 134 4.37 9.34 5.65
N SER A 135 3.90 10.53 6.08
CA SER A 135 4.35 11.83 5.53
C SER A 135 4.25 11.93 4.00
N LEU A 136 3.16 11.41 3.43
CA LEU A 136 2.92 11.34 1.97
C LEU A 136 2.07 12.50 1.43
N ILE A 137 1.67 13.43 2.30
CA ILE A 137 0.80 14.55 1.97
C ILE A 137 1.61 15.83 2.18
N LYS A 138 1.63 16.71 1.18
CA LYS A 138 2.23 18.04 1.28
C LYS A 138 1.20 19.12 0.94
N ILE A 139 1.00 20.05 1.86
CA ILE A 139 0.16 21.22 1.68
C ILE A 139 1.02 22.37 1.16
N THR A 140 0.57 22.97 0.08
CA THR A 140 1.13 24.20 -0.48
C THR A 140 0.03 25.25 -0.59
N ARG A 141 0.35 26.49 -0.24
CA ARG A 141 -0.59 27.62 -0.31
C ARG A 141 -0.22 28.41 -1.55
N LEU A 142 -1.16 28.52 -2.47
CA LEU A 142 -0.96 29.18 -3.76
C LEU A 142 -1.65 30.54 -3.76
N GLY A 143 -0.95 31.54 -4.30
CA GLY A 143 -1.52 32.85 -4.59
C GLY A 143 -2.49 32.81 -5.78
N TYR A 144 -3.06 33.97 -6.11
CA TYR A 144 -3.92 34.13 -7.28
C TYR A 144 -3.19 33.88 -8.60
N ASP A 145 -1.87 34.03 -8.59
CA ASP A 145 -0.95 33.80 -9.70
C ASP A 145 -0.54 32.32 -9.82
N GLY A 146 -1.06 31.44 -8.95
CA GLY A 146 -0.73 30.03 -8.90
C GLY A 146 0.66 29.74 -8.32
N LYS A 147 1.38 30.75 -7.81
CA LYS A 147 2.71 30.55 -7.22
C LYS A 147 2.63 30.18 -5.75
N PRO A 148 3.57 29.35 -5.25
CA PRO A 148 3.69 29.07 -3.83
C PRO A 148 3.95 30.35 -3.05
N ILE A 149 3.25 30.49 -1.94
CA ILE A 149 3.43 31.55 -0.98
C ILE A 149 4.41 31.06 0.09
N GLU A 150 5.60 31.65 0.12
CA GLU A 150 6.65 31.28 1.08
C GLU A 150 6.47 32.02 2.41
N ASP A 151 6.18 33.32 2.38
CA ASP A 151 5.96 34.13 3.58
C ASP A 151 4.47 34.37 3.84
N ILE A 152 3.89 33.55 4.71
CA ILE A 152 2.49 33.69 5.13
C ILE A 152 2.28 35.00 5.92
N ALA A 153 3.30 35.46 6.65
CA ALA A 153 3.23 36.60 7.56
C ALA A 153 3.21 37.98 6.86
N SER A 154 3.70 38.07 5.62
CA SER A 154 3.79 39.34 4.87
C SER A 154 2.58 39.61 3.96
N ILE A 155 1.58 38.71 3.99
CA ILE A 155 0.43 38.77 3.09
C ILE A 155 -0.61 39.76 3.60
N SER A 156 -1.04 40.66 2.72
CA SER A 156 -2.14 41.56 3.03
C SER A 156 -3.48 40.79 3.22
N PRO A 157 -4.41 41.28 4.06
CA PRO A 157 -5.71 40.64 4.27
C PRO A 157 -6.51 40.38 2.97
N ASN A 158 -6.33 41.24 1.95
CA ASN A 158 -6.97 41.08 0.64
C ASN A 158 -6.36 39.96 -0.21
N GLN A 159 -5.04 39.77 -0.13
CA GLN A 159 -4.36 38.65 -0.79
C GLN A 159 -4.72 37.32 -0.11
N TRP A 160 -4.85 37.30 1.22
CA TRP A 160 -5.27 36.11 1.97
C TRP A 160 -6.64 35.57 1.51
N LYS A 161 -7.57 36.46 1.13
CA LYS A 161 -8.88 36.06 0.59
C LYS A 161 -8.78 35.28 -0.74
N ARG A 162 -7.70 35.44 -1.50
CA ARG A 162 -7.49 34.79 -2.80
C ARG A 162 -6.52 33.60 -2.74
N VAL A 163 -6.06 33.22 -1.55
CA VAL A 163 -5.21 32.04 -1.37
C VAL A 163 -6.01 30.76 -1.59
N HIS A 164 -5.42 29.84 -2.36
CA HIS A 164 -5.94 28.49 -2.57
C HIS A 164 -5.00 27.46 -1.98
N ILE A 165 -5.56 26.36 -1.46
CA ILE A 165 -4.77 25.22 -1.00
C ILE A 165 -4.55 24.25 -2.16
N ASN A 166 -3.31 23.82 -2.33
CA ASN A 166 -2.94 22.69 -3.14
C ASN A 166 -2.46 21.55 -2.24
N LEU A 167 -3.00 20.36 -2.51
CA LEU A 167 -2.71 19.14 -1.77
C LEU A 167 -2.01 18.16 -2.70
N ASP A 168 -0.70 18.00 -2.52
CA ASP A 168 0.07 16.96 -3.21
C ASP A 168 0.08 15.69 -2.36
N ILE A 169 -0.35 14.57 -2.95
CA ILE A 169 -0.40 13.27 -2.28
C ILE A 169 0.36 12.28 -3.14
N GLN A 170 1.42 11.69 -2.58
CA GLN A 170 2.18 10.62 -3.23
C GLN A 170 1.37 9.33 -3.26
N LYS A 171 0.47 9.21 -4.23
CA LYS A 171 -0.53 8.14 -4.31
C LYS A 171 0.15 6.78 -4.43
N GLU A 172 1.25 6.66 -5.15
CA GLU A 172 1.95 5.40 -5.45
C GLU A 172 2.41 4.68 -4.17
N TYR A 173 2.52 5.41 -3.08
CA TYR A 173 3.02 4.95 -1.80
C TYR A 173 1.97 4.92 -0.69
N CYS A 174 0.79 5.48 -0.96
CA CYS A 174 -0.28 5.56 0.01
C CYS A 174 -0.96 4.19 0.19
N PRO A 175 -0.99 3.62 1.40
CA PRO A 175 -1.70 2.37 1.70
C PRO A 175 -3.21 2.57 1.85
N THR A 176 -3.73 3.78 1.61
CA THR A 176 -5.16 4.14 1.75
C THR A 176 -5.73 3.87 3.15
N CYS A 177 -4.96 4.20 4.19
CA CYS A 177 -5.35 3.98 5.59
C CYS A 177 -6.50 4.85 6.10
N ARG A 178 -6.93 5.87 5.34
CA ARG A 178 -8.03 6.79 5.68
C ARG A 178 -7.81 7.70 6.90
N VAL A 179 -6.64 7.71 7.54
CA VAL A 179 -6.38 8.60 8.69
C VAL A 179 -6.60 10.07 8.31
N CYS A 180 -6.11 10.50 7.14
CA CYS A 180 -6.33 11.85 6.63
C CYS A 180 -7.80 12.16 6.31
N GLU A 181 -8.62 11.19 5.91
CA GLU A 181 -10.06 11.38 5.69
C GLU A 181 -10.80 11.69 7.00
N PHE A 182 -10.46 10.98 8.09
CA PHE A 182 -11.13 11.15 9.38
C PHE A 182 -10.61 12.34 10.20
N LYS A 183 -9.39 12.78 9.95
CA LYS A 183 -8.81 13.98 10.59
C LYS A 183 -9.13 15.27 9.82
N CYS A 184 -9.52 15.17 8.57
CA CYS A 184 -9.91 16.31 7.75
C CYS A 184 -11.38 16.68 7.97
N VAL A 185 -11.75 17.90 7.54
CA VAL A 185 -13.15 18.32 7.49
C VAL A 185 -13.97 17.38 6.59
N PRO A 186 -15.22 17.05 6.96
CA PRO A 186 -16.05 16.12 6.20
C PRO A 186 -16.20 16.56 4.73
N GLY A 187 -15.94 15.64 3.80
CA GLY A 187 -16.10 15.89 2.37
C GLY A 187 -14.85 16.40 1.63
N ALA A 188 -13.86 16.95 2.34
CA ALA A 188 -12.64 17.45 1.72
C ALA A 188 -11.70 16.34 1.23
N ILE A 189 -11.60 15.22 1.96
CA ILE A 189 -10.84 14.05 1.53
C ILE A 189 -11.74 12.82 1.62
N LYS A 190 -11.78 12.01 0.56
CA LYS A 190 -12.45 10.72 0.54
C LYS A 190 -11.50 9.65 0.06
N VAL A 191 -11.25 8.64 0.90
CA VAL A 191 -10.32 7.54 0.60
C VAL A 191 -11.08 6.23 0.57
N LYS A 192 -10.98 5.51 -0.55
CA LYS A 192 -11.44 4.13 -0.65
C LYS A 192 -10.23 3.20 -0.58
N LYS A 193 -10.27 2.26 0.36
CA LYS A 193 -9.18 1.31 0.58
C LYS A 193 -9.01 0.41 -0.64
N PHE A 194 -7.77 0.18 -1.08
CA PHE A 194 -7.52 -0.84 -2.09
C PHE A 194 -7.43 -2.25 -1.51
N ILE A 195 -7.21 -2.42 -0.19
CA ILE A 195 -7.37 -3.71 0.49
C ILE A 195 -8.51 -3.58 1.48
N GLU A 196 -9.48 -4.48 1.37
CA GLU A 196 -10.54 -4.68 2.36
C GLU A 196 -10.33 -6.02 3.05
N GLY A 197 -10.75 -6.11 4.31
CA GLY A 197 -10.56 -7.31 5.09
C GLY A 197 -11.27 -7.28 6.42
N LYS A 198 -10.93 -8.26 7.25
CA LYS A 198 -11.27 -8.35 8.66
C LYS A 198 -10.01 -8.64 9.45
N ILE A 199 -9.88 -7.99 10.60
CA ILE A 199 -8.81 -8.24 11.57
C ILE A 199 -9.45 -8.38 12.94
N ALA A 200 -9.01 -9.37 13.72
CA ALA A 200 -9.48 -9.56 15.08
C ALA A 200 -8.34 -10.05 15.97
N ILE A 201 -8.30 -9.55 17.20
CA ILE A 201 -7.37 -9.98 18.24
C ILE A 201 -8.17 -10.76 19.27
N ASP A 202 -7.80 -12.02 19.50
CA ASP A 202 -8.37 -12.83 20.58
C ASP A 202 -7.80 -12.35 21.92
N GLN A 203 -8.65 -11.64 22.66
CA GLN A 203 -8.27 -11.07 23.95
C GLN A 203 -7.97 -12.14 25.01
N LYS A 204 -8.39 -13.40 24.84
CA LYS A 204 -8.00 -14.48 25.77
C LYS A 204 -6.55 -14.93 25.54
N LYS A 205 -6.10 -14.94 24.29
CA LYS A 205 -4.74 -15.34 23.90
C LYS A 205 -3.74 -14.18 23.96
N CYS A 206 -4.19 -12.95 23.71
CA CYS A 206 -3.32 -11.76 23.74
C CYS A 206 -2.78 -11.50 25.16
N PRO A 207 -1.44 -11.51 25.35
CA PRO A 207 -0.84 -11.24 26.66
C PRO A 207 -1.06 -9.80 27.10
N LYS A 208 -1.35 -9.61 28.39
CA LYS A 208 -1.50 -8.27 28.98
C LYS A 208 -0.18 -7.50 28.90
N GLY A 209 -0.25 -6.22 28.50
CA GLY A 209 0.90 -5.34 28.35
C GLY A 209 1.80 -5.60 27.13
N CYS A 210 1.46 -6.58 26.29
CA CYS A 210 2.21 -6.84 25.05
C CYS A 210 1.89 -5.78 24.00
N THR A 211 2.91 -5.13 23.44
CA THR A 211 2.78 -4.07 22.41
C THR A 211 3.43 -4.44 21.08
N ASP A 212 3.82 -5.69 20.86
CA ASP A 212 4.63 -6.08 19.69
C ASP A 212 4.00 -5.70 18.36
N CYS A 213 2.70 -5.93 18.21
CA CYS A 213 1.95 -5.53 17.02
C CYS A 213 1.73 -4.02 16.92
N LEU A 214 1.66 -3.32 18.05
CA LEU A 214 1.51 -1.87 18.12
C LEU A 214 2.81 -1.17 17.70
N ASP A 215 3.96 -1.67 18.17
CA ASP A 215 5.30 -1.10 17.91
C ASP A 215 5.63 -1.03 16.42
N ILE A 216 5.17 -2.01 15.64
CA ILE A 216 5.50 -2.11 14.20
C ILE A 216 4.42 -1.52 13.29
N CYS A 217 3.25 -1.13 13.83
CA CYS A 217 2.12 -0.76 12.99
C CYS A 217 2.43 0.56 12.29
N PRO A 218 2.49 0.60 10.94
CA PRO A 218 2.85 1.82 10.24
C PRO A 218 1.73 2.86 10.27
N ILE A 219 0.51 2.47 10.65
CA ILE A 219 -0.67 3.34 10.67
C ILE A 219 -1.02 3.71 12.11
N LYS A 220 -0.72 4.96 12.49
CA LYS A 220 -1.11 5.52 13.78
C LYS A 220 -2.62 5.39 13.98
N GLY A 221 -3.02 4.84 15.13
CA GLY A 221 -4.43 4.66 15.51
C GLY A 221 -5.12 3.41 14.95
N ALA A 222 -4.48 2.64 14.06
CA ALA A 222 -5.06 1.36 13.60
C ALA A 222 -5.01 0.27 14.69
N LEU A 223 -4.03 0.35 15.59
CA LEU A 223 -3.95 -0.44 16.82
C LEU A 223 -3.78 0.53 17.99
N TYR A 224 -4.33 0.18 19.15
CA TYR A 224 -4.18 0.96 20.38
C TYR A 224 -4.21 0.06 21.61
N LEU A 225 -3.51 0.47 22.67
CA LEU A 225 -3.53 -0.19 23.96
C LEU A 225 -4.70 0.38 24.77
N SER A 226 -5.57 -0.48 25.29
CA SER A 226 -6.73 -0.05 26.09
C SER A 226 -6.35 0.08 27.56
N ASP A 227 -6.70 1.22 28.17
CA ASP A 227 -6.42 1.49 29.59
C ASP A 227 -7.19 0.57 30.55
N LYS A 228 -8.29 -0.04 30.09
CA LYS A 228 -9.17 -0.88 30.93
C LYS A 228 -8.60 -2.27 31.18
N ASP A 229 -8.05 -2.89 30.16
CA ASP A 229 -7.57 -4.28 30.17
C ASP A 229 -6.06 -4.39 29.94
N ASN A 230 -5.41 -3.29 29.57
CA ASN A 230 -4.01 -3.23 29.16
C ASN A 230 -3.70 -4.22 28.04
N LYS A 231 -4.62 -4.33 27.06
CA LYS A 231 -4.48 -5.18 25.87
C LYS A 231 -4.65 -4.38 24.59
N VAL A 232 -4.12 -4.90 23.49
CA VAL A 232 -4.18 -4.23 22.19
C VAL A 232 -5.53 -4.51 21.54
N HIS A 233 -6.15 -3.44 21.05
CA HIS A 233 -7.39 -3.44 20.27
C HIS A 233 -7.14 -2.87 18.89
N VAL A 234 -8.05 -3.18 17.97
CA VAL A 234 -7.94 -2.81 16.56
C VAL A 234 -9.03 -1.84 16.13
N ASN A 235 -8.62 -0.82 15.40
CA ASN A 235 -9.51 0.09 14.70
C ASN A 235 -9.49 -0.24 13.20
N GLU A 236 -10.50 -0.98 12.75
CA GLU A 236 -10.62 -1.39 11.34
C GLU A 236 -10.78 -0.22 10.36
N LEU A 237 -11.25 0.94 10.84
CA LEU A 237 -11.37 2.14 10.00
C LEU A 237 -10.00 2.58 9.48
N PHE A 238 -8.92 2.39 10.26
CA PHE A 238 -7.57 2.80 9.87
C PHE A 238 -6.68 1.65 9.38
N CYS A 239 -6.96 0.40 9.78
CA CYS A 239 -6.19 -0.77 9.35
C CYS A 239 -6.16 -0.92 7.81
N ASP A 240 -4.98 -0.96 7.21
CA ASP A 240 -4.80 -1.19 5.77
C ASP A 240 -4.70 -2.69 5.40
N TYR A 241 -4.85 -3.57 6.40
CA TYR A 241 -4.79 -5.01 6.27
C TYR A 241 -3.46 -5.52 5.65
N CYS A 242 -2.35 -4.79 5.87
CA CYS A 242 -1.02 -5.20 5.40
C CYS A 242 -0.53 -6.48 6.08
N GLY A 243 -0.85 -6.66 7.36
CA GLY A 243 -0.53 -7.84 8.16
C GLY A 243 0.87 -7.87 8.77
N ALA A 244 1.58 -6.75 8.85
CA ALA A 244 2.82 -6.66 9.62
C ALA A 244 2.61 -7.12 11.09
N CYS A 245 1.46 -6.77 11.69
CA CYS A 245 1.10 -7.15 13.06
C CYS A 245 0.96 -8.67 13.25
N LYS A 246 0.48 -9.37 12.22
CA LYS A 246 0.35 -10.83 12.24
C LYS A 246 1.72 -11.50 12.24
N VAL A 247 2.67 -10.97 11.48
CA VAL A 247 4.01 -11.54 11.33
C VAL A 247 4.79 -11.48 12.65
N VAL A 248 4.66 -10.38 13.41
CA VAL A 248 5.41 -10.20 14.65
C VAL A 248 4.72 -10.75 15.89
N CYS A 249 3.43 -11.10 15.83
CA CYS A 249 2.67 -11.56 16.99
C CYS A 249 3.39 -12.74 17.67
N PRO A 250 3.67 -12.68 18.99
CA PRO A 250 4.37 -13.75 19.70
C PRO A 250 3.49 -14.95 20.03
N VAL A 251 2.16 -14.80 19.93
CA VAL A 251 1.21 -15.85 20.26
C VAL A 251 0.47 -16.27 19.00
N ASP A 252 0.60 -17.54 18.65
CA ASP A 252 -0.09 -18.12 17.52
C ASP A 252 -1.61 -17.97 17.67
N GLU A 253 -2.27 -17.63 16.57
CA GLU A 253 -3.73 -17.42 16.49
C GLU A 253 -4.31 -16.30 17.37
N ALA A 254 -3.50 -15.59 18.17
CA ALA A 254 -3.99 -14.44 18.93
C ALA A 254 -4.43 -13.29 18.01
N LEU A 255 -3.86 -13.21 16.80
CA LEU A 255 -4.22 -12.22 15.80
C LEU A 255 -4.62 -12.90 14.49
N THR A 256 -5.87 -12.70 14.09
CA THR A 256 -6.41 -13.16 12.82
C THR A 256 -6.51 -12.00 11.84
N LEU A 257 -6.10 -12.24 10.59
CA LEU A 257 -6.19 -11.28 9.50
C LEU A 257 -6.64 -12.01 8.25
N ARG A 258 -7.70 -11.51 7.64
CA ARG A 258 -8.23 -12.01 6.37
C ARG A 258 -8.49 -10.85 5.42
N ARG A 259 -7.89 -10.87 4.24
CA ARG A 259 -8.25 -9.92 3.17
C ARG A 259 -9.43 -10.48 2.41
N THR A 260 -10.46 -9.67 2.22
CA THR A 260 -11.68 -10.05 1.51
C THR A 260 -11.67 -9.57 0.06
N LYS A 261 -11.02 -8.43 -0.21
CA LYS A 261 -10.95 -7.84 -1.55
C LYS A 261 -9.67 -7.04 -1.72
N ILE A 262 -9.13 -7.07 -2.94
CA ILE A 262 -8.05 -6.19 -3.38
C ILE A 262 -8.55 -5.47 -4.64
N HIS A 263 -8.69 -4.15 -4.60
CA HIS A 263 -9.10 -3.35 -5.75
C HIS A 263 -7.90 -3.11 -6.64
N HIS A 264 -7.99 -3.58 -7.87
CA HIS A 264 -6.89 -3.57 -8.82
C HIS A 264 -7.41 -3.48 -10.25
N THR A 265 -6.59 -3.03 -11.19
CA THR A 265 -6.97 -2.98 -12.61
C THR A 265 -7.19 -4.40 -13.17
N PRO A 266 -8.04 -4.60 -14.19
CA PRO A 266 -8.32 -5.94 -14.71
C PRO A 266 -7.06 -6.67 -15.23
N VAL A 267 -6.85 -7.94 -14.84
CA VAL A 267 -5.62 -8.71 -15.19
C VAL A 267 -5.95 -10.04 -15.87
N ARG A 268 -5.36 -10.38 -17.03
CA ARG A 268 -5.64 -11.65 -17.73
C ARG A 268 -4.76 -12.84 -17.30
N SER A 269 -3.74 -12.58 -16.49
CA SER A 269 -2.77 -13.59 -16.07
C SER A 269 -3.28 -14.54 -14.98
N GLY A 270 -3.06 -15.84 -15.18
CA GLY A 270 -3.27 -16.86 -14.16
C GLY A 270 -2.33 -16.72 -12.95
N THR A 271 -1.14 -16.12 -13.13
CA THR A 271 -0.20 -15.88 -12.03
C THR A 271 -0.77 -14.88 -11.03
N TRP A 272 -1.44 -13.82 -11.49
CA TRP A 272 -2.12 -12.88 -10.61
C TRP A 272 -3.30 -13.54 -9.88
N ASN A 273 -4.10 -14.37 -10.56
CA ASN A 273 -5.21 -15.09 -9.92
C ASN A 273 -4.73 -15.99 -8.77
N LYS A 274 -3.60 -16.68 -8.94
CA LYS A 274 -2.97 -17.47 -7.86
C LYS A 274 -2.46 -16.58 -6.72
N ALA A 275 -1.87 -15.42 -7.04
CA ALA A 275 -1.44 -14.46 -6.03
C ALA A 275 -2.65 -13.91 -5.24
N LEU A 276 -3.74 -13.53 -5.91
CA LEU A 276 -4.99 -13.11 -5.27
C LEU A 276 -5.56 -14.17 -4.35
N GLU A 277 -5.52 -15.43 -4.76
CA GLU A 277 -5.97 -16.55 -3.93
C GLU A 277 -5.14 -16.66 -2.66
N LYS A 278 -3.80 -16.60 -2.76
CA LYS A 278 -2.89 -16.58 -1.60
C LYS A 278 -3.11 -15.34 -0.71
N LEU A 279 -3.43 -14.19 -1.30
CA LEU A 279 -3.59 -12.92 -0.58
C LEU A 279 -4.95 -12.78 0.13
N THR A 280 -6.01 -13.32 -0.45
CA THR A 280 -7.40 -13.18 0.02
C THR A 280 -7.98 -14.50 0.52
N SER A 281 -8.34 -15.40 -0.40
CA SER A 281 -8.76 -16.80 -0.24
C SER A 281 -9.38 -17.27 -1.57
N ALA A 282 -9.58 -18.58 -1.77
CA ALA A 282 -10.33 -19.10 -2.92
C ALA A 282 -11.72 -18.43 -3.08
N ALA A 283 -12.45 -18.26 -1.97
CA ALA A 283 -13.73 -17.56 -1.96
C ALA A 283 -13.60 -16.07 -2.36
N GLY A 284 -12.51 -15.42 -1.97
CA GLY A 284 -12.19 -14.05 -2.39
C GLY A 284 -11.95 -13.96 -3.89
N THR A 285 -11.11 -14.85 -4.43
CA THR A 285 -10.83 -14.93 -5.87
C THR A 285 -12.09 -15.21 -6.69
N VAL A 286 -12.98 -16.12 -6.25
CA VAL A 286 -14.24 -16.38 -6.94
C VAL A 286 -15.12 -15.13 -7.01
N LYS A 287 -15.24 -14.37 -5.91
CA LYS A 287 -15.99 -13.10 -5.89
C LYS A 287 -15.40 -12.10 -6.87
N GLU A 288 -14.07 -11.98 -6.91
CA GLU A 288 -13.36 -11.07 -7.81
C GLU A 288 -13.55 -11.46 -9.28
N LEU A 289 -13.37 -12.74 -9.62
CA LEU A 289 -13.58 -13.24 -10.98
C LEU A 289 -15.02 -13.04 -11.46
N LYS A 290 -16.03 -13.25 -10.58
CA LYS A 290 -17.44 -12.97 -10.90
C LYS A 290 -17.70 -11.48 -11.11
N ALA A 291 -17.18 -10.62 -10.24
CA ALA A 291 -17.33 -9.16 -10.37
C ALA A 291 -16.74 -8.66 -11.70
N ARG A 292 -15.56 -9.14 -12.06
CA ARG A 292 -14.91 -8.85 -13.34
C ARG A 292 -15.70 -9.36 -14.54
N GLY A 293 -16.21 -10.59 -14.47
CA GLY A 293 -17.07 -11.16 -15.52
C GLY A 293 -18.30 -10.29 -15.78
N SER A 294 -18.95 -9.83 -14.71
CA SER A 294 -20.08 -8.90 -14.80
C SER A 294 -19.69 -7.55 -15.42
N GLN A 295 -18.55 -6.98 -15.02
CA GLN A 295 -18.09 -5.71 -15.56
C GLN A 295 -17.79 -5.79 -17.07
N ARG A 296 -17.13 -6.85 -17.53
CA ARG A 296 -16.89 -7.09 -18.96
C ARG A 296 -18.18 -7.25 -19.76
N ALA A 297 -19.16 -7.94 -19.20
CA ALA A 297 -20.48 -8.07 -19.82
C ALA A 297 -21.14 -6.68 -19.97
N LYS A 298 -21.10 -5.85 -18.92
CA LYS A 298 -21.61 -4.47 -18.97
C LYS A 298 -20.89 -3.62 -20.03
N GLU A 299 -19.56 -3.65 -20.08
CA GLU A 299 -18.76 -2.92 -21.07
C GLU A 299 -19.08 -3.36 -22.50
N THR A 300 -19.33 -4.66 -22.71
CA THR A 300 -19.72 -5.21 -24.02
C THR A 300 -21.10 -4.72 -24.43
N VAL A 301 -22.06 -4.72 -23.51
CA VAL A 301 -23.41 -4.19 -23.74
C VAL A 301 -23.36 -2.69 -24.05
N CYS A 302 -22.63 -1.91 -23.25
CA CYS A 302 -22.48 -0.47 -23.46
C CYS A 302 -21.87 -0.16 -24.83
N ARG A 303 -20.82 -0.88 -25.24
CA ARG A 303 -20.23 -0.70 -26.59
C ARG A 303 -21.22 -0.99 -27.71
N ARG A 304 -22.06 -2.02 -27.57
CA ARG A 304 -23.07 -2.34 -28.58
C ARG A 304 -24.15 -1.26 -28.66
N LEU A 305 -24.68 -0.81 -27.52
CA LEU A 305 -25.70 0.22 -27.46
C LEU A 305 -25.18 1.59 -27.95
N ILE A 306 -23.94 1.96 -27.59
CA ILE A 306 -23.30 3.19 -28.09
C ILE A 306 -23.05 3.10 -29.61
N CYS A 307 -22.61 1.95 -30.14
CA CYS A 307 -22.51 1.76 -31.59
C CYS A 307 -23.87 1.82 -32.29
N GLU A 308 -24.94 1.31 -31.68
CA GLU A 308 -26.30 1.39 -32.22
C GLU A 308 -26.82 2.84 -32.25
N GLU A 309 -26.48 3.68 -31.27
CA GLU A 309 -26.81 5.11 -31.26
C GLU A 309 -26.01 5.95 -32.27
N THR A 310 -24.81 5.50 -32.67
CA THR A 310 -23.95 6.23 -33.63
C THR A 310 -24.28 5.89 -35.10
N ILE A 311 -25.14 4.90 -35.36
CA ILE A 311 -25.49 4.41 -36.71
C ILE A 311 -26.90 4.85 -37.15
N ARG A 312 -27.64 5.60 -36.32
CA ARG A 312 -28.92 6.24 -36.68
C ARG A 312 -28.74 7.72 -37.02
#